data_AF-A0A496VT88-F1
#
_entry.id   AF-A0A496VT88-F1
#
_cell.length_a   1.000
_cell.length_b   1.000
_cell.length_c   1.000
_cell.angle_alpha   90.00
_cell.angle_beta   90.00
_cell.angle_gamma   90.00
#
_symmetry.space_group_name_H-M   'P 1'
#
loop_
_entity.id
_entity.type
_entity.pdbx_description
1 polymer ?
#
loop_
_entity_poly.entity_id
_entity_poly.type
_entity_poly.pdbx_seq_one_letter_code
_entity_poly.pdbx_strand_id
1 'polypeptide(L)' 'MTEADMQKLITIPLDDDNEKDMIVQEHLTNYLENGWKVVQMISVGSGIGTGDDESGGYVAGWIAVLLETLNDSD' A
#
# COMPACT_ATOMS: atom_id res chain seq x y z
N MET A 1 -19.91 -16.34 -19.46
CA MET A 1 -19.91 -14.95 -18.97
C MET A 1 -18.49 -14.69 -18.53
N THR A 2 -17.82 -13.64 -19.02
CA THR A 2 -16.45 -13.32 -18.61
C THR A 2 -16.53 -12.58 -17.28
N GLU A 3 -15.98 -13.17 -16.22
CA GLU A 3 -15.75 -12.49 -14.94
C GLU A 3 -15.00 -11.18 -15.23
N ALA A 4 -15.50 -10.06 -14.75
CA ALA A 4 -14.81 -8.78 -14.87
C ALA A 4 -13.91 -8.61 -13.64
N ASP A 5 -12.59 -8.62 -13.84
CA ASP A 5 -11.64 -8.26 -12.79
C ASP A 5 -11.83 -6.79 -12.40
N MET A 6 -12.14 -6.56 -11.12
CA MET A 6 -12.20 -5.22 -10.55
C MET A 6 -10.87 -4.92 -9.87
N GLN A 7 -10.23 -3.83 -10.29
CA GLN A 7 -8.96 -3.38 -9.73
C GLN A 7 -9.13 -2.11 -8.90
N LYS A 8 -8.40 -2.02 -7.79
CA LYS A 8 -8.40 -0.87 -6.88
C LYS A 8 -6.99 -0.52 -6.45
N LEU A 9 -6.58 0.73 -6.63
CA LEU A 9 -5.33 1.27 -6.13
C LEU A 9 -5.57 1.98 -4.79
N ILE A 10 -4.82 1.61 -3.75
CA ILE A 10 -4.83 2.27 -2.44
C ILE A 10 -3.43 2.76 -2.07
N THR A 11 -3.36 3.72 -1.15
CA THR A 11 -2.10 4.25 -0.61
C THR A 11 -2.11 4.14 0.91
N ILE A 12 -1.05 3.58 1.48
CA ILE A 12 -0.88 3.41 2.93
C ILE A 12 0.27 4.34 3.38
N PRO A 13 0.02 5.35 4.22
CA PRO A 13 1.08 6.21 4.73
C PRO A 13 2.00 5.41 5.68
N LEU A 14 3.29 5.70 5.61
CA LEU A 14 4.31 5.20 6.53
C LEU A 14 4.68 6.34 7.47
N ASP A 15 3.90 6.49 8.54
CA ASP A 15 4.10 7.55 9.54
C ASP A 15 5.22 7.25 10.55
N ASP A 16 5.57 5.97 10.73
CA ASP A 16 6.68 5.54 11.61
C ASP A 16 7.43 4.33 11.02
N ASP A 17 8.76 4.41 10.96
CA ASP A 17 9.59 3.38 10.33
C ASP A 17 9.58 2.05 11.11
N ASN A 18 9.25 2.10 12.41
CA ASN A 18 9.27 0.93 13.28
C ASN A 18 7.98 0.09 13.24
N GLU A 19 6.90 0.58 12.62
CA GLU A 19 5.58 -0.07 12.66
C GLU A 19 5.00 -0.37 11.27
N LYS A 20 5.81 -0.25 10.20
CA LYS A 20 5.39 -0.42 8.80
C LYS A 20 4.58 -1.68 8.55
N ASP A 21 5.07 -2.83 9.04
CA ASP A 21 4.43 -4.11 8.79
C ASP A 21 3.06 -4.20 9.46
N MET A 22 2.92 -3.64 10.68
CA MET A 22 1.66 -3.60 11.41
C MET A 22 0.64 -2.67 10.75
N ILE A 23 1.06 -1.48 10.34
CA ILE A 23 0.20 -0.47 9.68
C ILE A 23 -0.30 -0.99 8.33
N VAL A 24 0.58 -1.63 7.55
CA VAL A 24 0.22 -2.22 6.26
C VAL A 24 -0.74 -3.37 6.44
N GLN A 25 -0.51 -4.26 7.40
CA GLN A 25 -1.40 -5.37 7.69
C GLN A 25 -2.79 -4.88 8.11
N GLU A 26 -2.87 -3.87 8.99
CA GLU A 26 -4.14 -3.28 9.44
C GLU A 26 -4.93 -2.70 8.25
N HIS A 27 -4.28 -1.92 7.39
CA HIS A 27 -4.92 -1.33 6.22
C HIS A 27 -5.39 -2.37 5.20
N LEU A 28 -4.67 -3.48 5.05
CA LEU A 28 -4.99 -4.53 4.10
C LEU A 28 -6.01 -5.55 4.63
N THR A 29 -6.13 -5.73 5.94
CA THR A 29 -6.97 -6.78 6.56
C THR A 29 -8.39 -6.74 6.03
N ASN A 30 -9.03 -5.57 6.05
CA ASN A 30 -10.39 -5.41 5.53
C ASN A 30 -10.50 -5.81 4.05
N TYR A 31 -9.53 -5.46 3.21
CA TYR A 31 -9.56 -5.81 1.80
C TYR A 31 -9.42 -7.31 1.59
N LEU A 32 -8.46 -7.93 2.28
CA LEU A 32 -8.20 -9.37 2.20
C LEU A 32 -9.40 -10.19 2.69
N GLU A 33 -10.05 -9.77 3.78
CA GLU A 33 -11.28 -10.40 4.29
C GLU A 33 -12.48 -10.26 3.35
N ASN A 34 -12.53 -9.18 2.55
CA ASN A 34 -13.55 -8.96 1.52
C ASN A 34 -13.19 -9.61 0.17
N GLY A 35 -12.21 -10.53 0.13
CA GLY A 35 -11.86 -11.29 -1.06
C GLY A 35 -11.03 -10.51 -2.09
N TRP A 36 -10.47 -9.36 -1.72
CA TRP A 36 -9.47 -8.69 -2.55
C TRP A 36 -8.11 -9.36 -2.38
N LYS A 37 -7.33 -9.38 -3.45
CA LYS A 37 -5.97 -9.92 -3.50
C LYS A 37 -4.99 -8.81 -3.83
N VAL A 38 -3.83 -8.81 -3.17
CA VAL A 38 -2.73 -7.90 -3.51
C VAL A 38 -2.05 -8.39 -4.79
N VAL A 39 -2.08 -7.56 -5.82
CA VAL A 39 -1.42 -7.82 -7.11
C VAL A 39 -0.03 -7.20 -7.11
N GLN A 40 0.10 -5.97 -6.61
CA GLN A 40 1.35 -5.23 -6.62
C GLN A 40 1.46 -4.31 -5.40
N MET A 41 2.68 -4.18 -4.88
CA MET A 41 3.00 -3.27 -3.79
C MET A 41 4.27 -2.49 -4.14
N ILE A 42 4.23 -1.16 -4.07
CA ILE A 42 5.34 -0.28 -4.39
C ILE A 42 5.52 0.73 -3.26
N SER A 43 6.70 0.73 -2.65
CA SER A 43 7.11 1.78 -1.72
C SER A 43 7.45 3.05 -2.50
N VAL A 44 6.80 4.17 -2.18
CA VAL A 44 7.02 5.46 -2.83
C VAL A 44 7.35 6.49 -1.76
N GLY A 45 8.37 7.31 -2.01
CA GLY A 45 8.86 8.28 -1.03
C GLY A 45 9.91 7.75 -0.04
N SER A 46 10.31 6.47 -0.13
CA SER A 46 11.45 5.91 0.60
C SER A 46 12.79 6.36 0.01
N GLY A 47 12.99 7.67 -0.10
CA GLY A 47 14.29 8.23 -0.46
C GLY A 47 15.19 8.18 0.76
N ILE A 48 16.28 7.42 0.70
CA ILE A 48 17.43 7.66 1.57
C ILE A 48 17.84 9.10 1.28
N GLY A 49 17.67 10.00 2.25
CA GLY A 49 18.34 11.29 2.21
C GLY A 49 19.83 11.01 2.05
N THR A 50 20.37 11.22 0.86
CA THR A 50 21.82 11.30 0.67
C THR A 50 22.25 12.50 1.48
N GLY A 51 22.90 12.24 2.61
CA GLY A 51 23.20 13.23 3.63
C GLY A 51 23.82 14.49 3.07
N ASP A 52 23.23 15.63 3.43
CA ASP A 52 23.96 16.84 3.76
C ASP A 52 23.41 17.28 5.13
N ASP A 53 24.32 17.39 6.10
CA ASP A 53 24.14 17.44 7.56
C ASP A 53 23.33 18.64 8.11
N GLU A 54 22.47 19.31 7.33
CA GLU A 54 21.78 20.54 7.78
C GLU A 54 20.26 20.58 7.54
N SER A 55 19.61 19.50 7.11
CA SER A 55 18.13 19.46 7.07
C SER A 55 17.59 18.06 7.32
N GLY A 56 17.07 17.84 8.53
CA GLY A 56 16.35 16.64 8.95
C GLY A 56 15.01 16.46 8.22
N GLY A 57 15.08 16.20 6.92
CA GLY A 57 13.91 15.94 6.07
C GLY A 57 13.46 14.50 6.18
N TYR A 58 12.61 14.20 7.17
CA TYR A 58 11.80 12.99 7.15
C TYR A 58 10.88 13.07 5.92
N VAL A 59 11.13 12.25 4.91
CA VAL A 59 10.21 12.13 3.78
C VAL A 59 9.16 11.11 4.19
N ALA A 60 7.95 11.57 4.53
CA ALA A 60 6.82 10.69 4.81
C ALA A 60 6.64 9.75 3.61
N GLY A 61 6.96 8.47 3.81
CA GLY A 61 6.81 7.45 2.78
C GLY A 61 5.34 7.04 2.68
N TRP A 62 4.93 6.52 1.54
CA TRP A 62 3.68 5.78 1.42
C TRP A 62 3.92 4.50 0.63
N ILE A 63 3.01 3.53 0.75
CA ILE A 63 3.01 2.31 -0.06
C ILE A 63 1.78 2.35 -0.95
N ALA A 64 1.99 2.30 -2.26
CA ALA A 64 0.93 2.09 -3.22
C ALA A 64 0.66 0.59 -3.35
N VAL A 65 -0.58 0.16 -3.13
CA VAL A 65 -1.00 -1.24 -3.24
C VAL A 65 -2.10 -1.36 -4.30
N LEU A 66 -1.86 -2.18 -5.31
CA LEU A 66 -2.86 -2.58 -6.30
C LEU A 66 -3.56 -3.85 -5.80
N LEU A 67 -4.87 -3.77 -5.68
CA LEU A 67 -5.76 -4.85 -5.28
C LEU A 67 -6.62 -5.29 -6.46
N GLU A 68 -6.98 -6.56 -6.50
CA GLU A 68 -7.86 -7.15 -7.49
C GLU A 68 -8.89 -8.08 -6.83
N THR A 69 -10.12 -8.08 -7.34
CA THR A 69 -11.16 -9.02 -6.95
C THR A 69 -12.00 -9.41 -8.16
N LEU A 70 -12.53 -10.63 -8.15
CA LEU A 70 -13.46 -11.09 -9.18
C LEU A 70 -14.83 -10.52 -8.85
N ASN A 71 -15.38 -9.69 -9.74
CA ASN A 71 -16.73 -9.19 -9.55
C ASN A 71 -17.72 -10.30 -9.92
N ASP A 72 -18.14 -11.08 -8.91
CA ASP A 72 -19.25 -12.02 -9.03
C ASP A 72 -20.52 -11.20 -9.27
N SER A 73 -20.87 -11.05 -10.54
CA SER A 73 -22.07 -10.31 -10.94
C SER A 73 -23.24 -11.27 -10.86
N ASP A 74 -23.78 -11.44 -9.64
CA ASP A 74 -25.02 -12.20 -9.36
C ASP A 74 -26.26 -11.48 -9.96
#